data_AF-A0A9P5JPC8-F1
#
_entry.id   AF-A0A9P5JPC8-F1
#
_cell.length_a   1.000
_cell.length_b   1.000
_cell.length_c   1.000
_cell.angle_alpha   90.00
_cell.angle_beta   90.00
_cell.angle_gamma   90.00
#
_symmetry.space_group_name_H-M   'P 1'
#
loop_
_entity.id
_entity.type
_entity.pdbx_description
1 polymer ?
#
loop_
_entity_poly.entity_id
_entity_poly.type
_entity_poly.pdbx_seq_one_letter_code
_entity_poly.pdbx_strand_id
1 'polypeptide(L)'
;MSAVEGMAFNPPLVEGAPESAVLSPEWHGPEAFSVPQTPGGALSIHSSGGSRGPDMAPLNDLVGSMKGTLDHLGGVFDSLGEHTARVASIAPALQAAHQIKQLKRQLVVQDQRQEERVQNLKVLLRDVLKAQIGDHLRHHVHLIIQEKVKERVAAHVENQLNKQFPPALREQVARHKRQLQGVKQSLWDSNARRQNAILKDHQLEEPLQPLMKPDGGISWIFPKRLADLFSLDAKEALQLCQEYDLPVGT
;
A
#
# COMPACT_ATOMS: atom_id res chain seq x y z
N MET A 1 -30.20 -14.90 -8.78
CA MET A 1 -30.21 -13.49 -8.33
C MET A 1 -29.59 -13.42 -6.93
N SER A 2 -28.29 -13.21 -6.84
CA SER A 2 -27.57 -12.88 -5.61
C SER A 2 -26.41 -12.01 -6.04
N ALA A 3 -26.47 -10.74 -5.65
CA ALA A 3 -25.44 -9.75 -5.92
C ALA A 3 -24.27 -10.04 -4.98
N VAL A 4 -23.10 -10.30 -5.55
CA VAL A 4 -21.84 -10.36 -4.81
C VAL A 4 -21.24 -8.96 -4.83
N GLU A 5 -21.28 -8.38 -3.65
CA GLU A 5 -20.86 -7.03 -3.29
C GLU A 5 -19.33 -6.90 -3.39
N GLY A 6 -18.87 -5.94 -4.18
CA GLY A 6 -17.46 -5.72 -4.49
C GLY A 6 -16.68 -5.15 -3.31
N MET A 7 -15.64 -5.88 -2.89
CA MET A 7 -14.62 -5.37 -1.97
C MET A 7 -13.65 -4.47 -2.74
N ALA A 8 -13.89 -3.16 -2.67
CA ALA A 8 -12.93 -2.14 -3.10
C ALA A 8 -11.76 -2.09 -2.10
N PHE A 9 -10.56 -2.38 -2.60
CA PHE A 9 -9.30 -2.30 -1.87
C PHE A 9 -8.90 -0.82 -1.77
N ASN A 10 -9.08 -0.22 -0.59
CA ASN A 10 -8.75 1.17 -0.32
C ASN A 10 -7.34 1.25 0.29
N PRO A 11 -6.32 1.81 -0.40
CA PRO A 11 -5.00 1.98 0.21
C PRO A 11 -5.01 3.16 1.21
N PRO A 12 -4.18 3.10 2.27
CA PRO A 12 -4.12 4.18 3.26
C PRO A 12 -3.43 5.42 2.67
N LEU A 13 -4.15 6.53 2.71
CA LEU A 13 -3.62 7.89 2.62
C LEU A 13 -2.60 8.11 3.74
N VAL A 14 -1.33 8.24 3.37
CA VAL A 14 -0.28 8.74 4.25
C VAL A 14 -0.31 10.26 4.18
N GLU A 15 -0.95 10.85 5.20
CA GLU A 15 -1.12 12.28 5.38
C GLU A 15 -0.07 12.79 6.40
N GLY A 16 0.75 13.76 5.96
CA GLY A 16 1.29 14.83 6.81
C GLY A 16 2.52 14.55 7.68
N ALA A 17 3.69 15.05 7.24
CA ALA A 17 4.63 15.75 8.12
C ALA A 17 5.59 16.64 7.29
N PRO A 18 6.09 17.74 7.86
CA PRO A 18 6.21 19.01 7.15
C PRO A 18 7.66 19.46 6.84
N GLU A 19 7.73 20.48 6.00
CA GLU A 19 8.70 21.58 6.01
C GLU A 19 10.06 21.32 6.67
N SER A 20 11.07 21.08 5.84
CA SER A 20 12.43 21.49 6.16
C SER A 20 12.89 22.45 5.08
N ALA A 21 12.76 23.73 5.41
CA ALA A 21 13.28 24.86 4.68
C ALA A 21 14.75 24.64 4.30
N VAL A 22 15.04 24.77 3.00
CA VAL A 22 16.39 24.86 2.47
C VAL A 22 16.93 26.23 2.89
N LEU A 23 17.69 26.25 3.98
CA LEU A 23 18.51 27.38 4.39
C LEU A 23 19.65 27.54 3.39
N SER A 24 19.56 28.59 2.59
CA SER A 24 20.64 29.19 1.81
C SER A 24 21.88 29.45 2.69
N PRO A 25 23.10 29.14 2.23
CA PRO A 25 24.30 29.73 2.80
C PRO A 25 24.48 31.12 2.20
N GLU A 26 24.10 32.13 2.98
CA GLU A 26 24.51 33.53 2.83
C GLU A 26 26.03 33.62 2.82
N TRP A 27 26.61 33.90 1.64
CA TRP A 27 28.01 34.28 1.52
C TRP A 27 28.20 35.70 2.04
N HIS A 28 28.59 35.82 3.31
CA HIS A 28 29.18 37.05 3.86
C HIS A 28 30.68 37.04 3.56
N GLY A 29 31.15 38.03 2.81
CA GLY A 29 32.57 38.22 2.51
C GLY A 29 33.37 38.73 3.71
N PRO A 30 34.71 38.71 3.64
CA PRO A 30 35.52 39.61 4.42
C PRO A 30 35.78 40.90 3.64
N GLU A 31 35.49 41.98 4.35
CA GLU A 31 35.60 43.38 3.99
C GLU A 31 36.97 43.77 3.43
N ALA A 32 36.92 44.68 2.47
CA ALA A 32 38.06 45.43 1.98
C ALA A 32 38.70 46.23 3.13
N PHE A 33 39.89 45.84 3.56
CA PHE A 33 40.76 46.72 4.34
C PHE A 33 41.36 47.79 3.41
N SER A 34 40.65 48.91 3.31
CA SER A 34 41.22 50.18 2.89
C SER A 34 42.10 50.72 4.02
N VAL A 35 43.38 50.95 3.73
CA VAL A 35 44.28 51.72 4.59
C VAL A 35 44.49 53.10 3.95
N PRO A 36 44.48 54.19 4.75
CA PRO A 36 44.21 55.54 4.26
C PRO A 36 45.46 56.24 3.73
N GLN A 37 45.27 57.02 2.67
CA GLN A 37 46.13 58.15 2.34
C GLN A 37 46.03 59.19 3.45
N THR A 38 47.16 59.74 3.89
CA THR A 38 47.20 61.06 4.55
C THR A 38 48.33 61.91 3.96
N PRO A 39 48.07 63.21 3.72
CA PRO A 39 48.97 64.15 3.07
C PRO A 39 49.72 65.04 4.08
N GLY A 40 50.77 65.73 3.61
CA GLY A 40 51.22 66.98 4.21
C GLY A 40 52.61 66.95 4.83
N GLY A 41 53.50 67.82 4.32
CA GLY A 41 54.81 68.05 4.93
C GLY A 41 55.77 68.85 4.05
N ALA A 42 55.37 70.03 3.59
CA ALA A 42 56.29 71.05 3.11
C ALA A 42 56.82 71.86 4.32
N LEU A 43 58.13 72.15 4.39
CA LEU A 43 58.70 73.49 4.62
C LEU A 43 60.24 73.48 4.79
N SER A 44 60.80 74.58 4.28
CA SER A 44 62.19 75.01 4.14
C SER A 44 62.92 75.39 5.44
N ILE A 45 64.26 75.60 5.35
CA ILE A 45 65.15 76.61 6.03
C ILE A 45 66.62 76.17 5.71
N HIS A 46 67.38 76.83 4.81
CA HIS A 46 68.22 78.05 4.89
C HIS A 46 69.70 77.88 5.33
N SER A 47 70.59 78.57 4.58
CA SER A 47 71.96 79.09 4.89
C SER A 47 73.09 78.07 5.14
N SER A 48 74.35 78.27 4.75
CA SER A 48 75.12 79.39 4.19
C SER A 48 76.43 78.83 3.60
N GLY A 49 76.98 79.51 2.59
CA GLY A 49 78.19 79.07 1.89
C GLY A 49 79.51 79.22 2.64
N GLY A 50 80.59 78.88 1.93
CA GLY A 50 81.94 79.31 2.27
C GLY A 50 83.01 78.22 2.22
N SER A 51 83.90 78.37 1.24
CA SER A 51 85.35 78.13 1.34
C SER A 51 85.93 76.76 0.93
N ARG A 52 86.51 76.80 -0.28
CA ARG A 52 87.75 76.18 -0.80
C ARG A 52 88.62 75.32 0.15
N GLY A 53 88.81 74.06 -0.27
CA GLY A 53 90.04 73.22 -0.24
C GLY A 53 90.56 72.75 1.13
N PRO A 54 91.40 71.68 1.25
CA PRO A 54 92.03 70.81 0.25
C PRO A 54 91.82 69.27 0.48
N ASP A 55 92.33 68.43 -0.43
CA ASP A 55 92.56 66.96 -0.33
C ASP A 55 91.38 66.01 0.05
N MET A 56 90.50 65.75 -0.92
CA MET A 56 89.33 64.84 -0.80
C MET A 56 89.60 63.38 -1.22
N ALA A 57 90.84 63.00 -1.55
CA ALA A 57 91.14 61.67 -2.08
C ALA A 57 90.81 60.51 -1.11
N PRO A 58 91.22 60.50 0.17
CA PRO A 58 90.91 59.39 1.08
C PRO A 58 89.45 59.39 1.56
N LEU A 59 88.79 60.55 1.58
CA LEU A 59 87.36 60.67 1.86
C LEU A 59 86.51 60.09 0.73
N ASN A 60 86.96 60.23 -0.52
CA ASN A 60 86.30 59.62 -1.67
C ASN A 60 86.40 58.09 -1.67
N ASP A 61 87.50 57.52 -1.16
CA ASP A 61 87.64 56.07 -0.96
C ASP A 61 86.74 55.54 0.16
N LEU A 62 86.63 56.26 1.29
CA LEU A 62 85.69 55.89 2.35
C LEU A 62 84.23 56.00 1.89
N VAL A 63 83.88 57.09 1.20
CA VAL A 63 82.55 57.28 0.61
C VAL A 63 82.28 56.22 -0.47
N GLY A 64 83.29 55.84 -1.24
CA GLY A 64 83.23 54.73 -2.20
C GLY A 64 83.00 53.38 -1.52
N SER A 65 83.68 53.11 -0.41
CA SER A 65 83.47 51.90 0.41
C SER A 65 82.09 51.87 1.05
N MET A 66 81.64 52.97 1.66
CA MET A 66 80.30 53.07 2.24
C MET A 66 79.21 52.93 1.17
N LYS A 67 79.42 53.52 -0.01
CA LYS A 67 78.54 53.35 -1.17
C LYS A 67 78.52 51.90 -1.64
N GLY A 68 79.68 51.23 -1.73
CA GLY A 68 79.76 49.80 -2.05
C GLY A 68 79.05 48.91 -1.03
N THR A 69 79.14 49.21 0.27
CA THR A 69 78.38 48.49 1.30
C THR A 69 76.87 48.76 1.23
N LEU A 70 76.46 49.98 0.87
CA LEU A 70 75.06 50.34 0.66
C LEU A 70 74.48 49.68 -0.59
N ASP A 71 75.23 49.63 -1.69
CA ASP A 71 74.84 48.92 -2.91
C ASP A 71 74.74 47.41 -2.65
N HIS A 72 75.66 46.86 -1.83
CA HIS A 72 75.59 45.47 -1.39
C HIS A 72 74.38 45.21 -0.49
N LEU A 73 74.11 46.06 0.52
CA LEU A 73 72.93 45.94 1.38
C LEU A 73 71.63 46.11 0.59
N GLY A 74 71.61 47.01 -0.39
CA GLY A 74 70.53 47.17 -1.36
C GLY A 74 70.29 45.89 -2.13
N GLY A 75 71.34 45.27 -2.69
CA GLY A 75 71.25 43.98 -3.36
C GLY A 75 70.79 42.84 -2.45
N VAL A 76 71.19 42.83 -1.17
CA VAL A 76 70.71 41.85 -0.18
C VAL A 76 69.22 42.07 0.12
N PHE A 77 68.77 43.32 0.29
CA PHE A 77 67.36 43.65 0.50
C PHE A 77 66.49 43.34 -0.71
N ASP A 78 66.98 43.58 -1.92
CA ASP A 78 66.27 43.22 -3.16
C ASP A 78 66.17 41.70 -3.29
N SER A 79 67.24 40.96 -3.02
CA SER A 79 67.20 39.48 -3.00
C SER A 79 66.22 38.97 -1.94
N LEU A 80 66.19 39.58 -0.75
CA LEU A 80 65.27 39.22 0.33
C LEU A 80 63.83 39.57 -0.05
N GLY A 81 63.60 40.68 -0.74
CA GLY A 81 62.31 41.08 -1.29
C GLY A 81 61.82 40.09 -2.34
N GLU A 82 62.68 39.66 -3.25
CA GLU A 82 62.37 38.66 -4.26
C GLU A 82 62.09 37.28 -3.63
N HIS A 83 62.90 36.86 -2.66
CA HIS A 83 62.66 35.63 -1.90
C HIS A 83 61.36 35.70 -1.08
N THR A 84 61.03 36.85 -0.49
CA THR A 84 59.78 37.06 0.24
C THR A 84 58.57 37.03 -0.70
N ALA A 85 58.67 37.62 -1.89
CA ALA A 85 57.63 37.55 -2.92
C ALA A 85 57.40 36.11 -3.41
N ARG A 86 58.48 35.34 -3.60
CA ARG A 86 58.41 33.91 -3.95
C ARG A 86 57.83 33.05 -2.82
N VAL A 87 58.13 33.36 -1.56
CA VAL A 87 57.52 32.65 -0.41
C VAL A 87 56.04 33.02 -0.25
N ALA A 88 55.69 34.29 -0.46
CA ALA A 88 54.31 34.75 -0.43
C ALA A 88 53.45 34.09 -1.53
N SER A 89 54.03 33.78 -2.70
CA SER A 89 53.32 33.06 -3.76
C SER A 89 53.15 31.55 -3.49
N ILE A 90 54.00 30.96 -2.64
CA ILE A 90 53.87 29.55 -2.21
C ILE A 90 52.77 29.38 -1.16
N ALA A 91 52.50 30.39 -0.33
CA ALA A 91 51.53 30.30 0.76
C ALA A 91 50.11 29.88 0.30
N PRO A 92 49.51 30.45 -0.77
CA PRO A 92 48.23 29.99 -1.31
C PRO A 92 48.24 28.53 -1.78
N ALA A 93 49.33 28.09 -2.42
CA ALA A 93 49.49 26.71 -2.88
C ALA A 93 49.57 25.73 -1.70
N LEU A 94 50.28 26.11 -0.63
CA LEU A 94 50.39 25.32 0.59
C LEU A 94 49.02 25.22 1.31
N GLN A 95 48.26 26.31 1.37
CA GLN A 95 46.91 26.33 1.94
C GLN A 95 45.95 25.42 1.16
N ALA A 96 45.99 25.50 -0.18
CA ALA A 96 45.20 24.62 -1.04
C ALA A 96 45.57 23.14 -0.84
N ALA A 97 46.87 22.81 -0.73
CA ALA A 97 47.32 21.46 -0.44
C ALA A 97 46.80 20.94 0.92
N HIS A 98 46.75 21.80 1.94
CA HIS A 98 46.19 21.45 3.23
C HIS A 98 44.68 21.17 3.15
N GLN A 99 43.92 22.02 2.46
CA GLN A 99 42.48 21.83 2.24
C GLN A 99 42.19 20.54 1.48
N ILE A 100 42.94 20.25 0.42
CA ILE A 100 42.81 18.99 -0.35
C ILE A 100 43.05 17.78 0.56
N LYS A 101 44.06 17.85 1.44
CA LYS A 101 44.35 16.77 2.39
C LYS A 101 43.21 16.59 3.40
N GLN A 102 42.60 17.68 3.87
CA GLN A 102 41.45 17.63 4.78
C GLN A 102 40.22 17.03 4.08
N LEU A 103 39.91 17.47 2.86
CA LEU A 103 38.82 16.92 2.06
C LEU A 103 39.03 15.44 1.76
N LYS A 104 40.24 15.00 1.41
CA LYS A 104 40.55 13.58 1.22
C LYS A 104 40.29 12.75 2.48
N ARG A 105 40.66 13.26 3.66
CA ARG A 105 40.36 12.59 4.94
C ARG A 105 38.86 12.52 5.19
N GLN A 106 38.13 13.61 4.96
CA GLN A 106 36.68 13.63 5.11
C GLN A 106 35.99 12.66 4.15
N LEU A 107 36.45 12.59 2.90
CA LEU A 107 35.93 11.68 1.89
C LEU A 107 36.11 10.22 2.31
N VAL A 108 37.30 9.83 2.79
CA VAL A 108 37.54 8.46 3.29
C VAL A 108 36.62 8.12 4.46
N VAL A 109 36.41 9.05 5.40
CA VAL A 109 35.50 8.84 6.53
C VAL A 109 34.04 8.72 6.06
N GLN A 110 33.63 9.52 5.08
CA GLN A 110 32.28 9.42 4.52
C GLN A 110 32.06 8.12 3.74
N ASP A 111 33.05 7.69 2.96
CA ASP A 111 33.03 6.46 2.18
C ASP A 111 32.87 5.23 3.11
N GLN A 112 33.66 5.16 4.19
CA GLN A 112 33.50 4.12 5.21
C GLN A 112 32.09 4.11 5.82
N ARG A 113 31.56 5.28 6.18
CA ARG A 113 30.18 5.40 6.72
C ARG A 113 29.10 5.06 5.69
N GLN A 114 29.36 5.24 4.40
CA GLN A 114 28.44 4.86 3.34
C GLN A 114 28.46 3.34 3.14
N GLU A 115 29.65 2.73 3.12
CA GLU A 115 29.77 1.27 3.01
C GLU A 115 29.10 0.55 4.18
N GLU A 116 29.28 1.04 5.41
CA GLU A 116 28.57 0.52 6.59
C GLU A 116 27.04 0.62 6.44
N ARG A 117 26.55 1.75 5.92
CA ARG A 117 25.11 1.94 5.68
C ARG A 117 24.58 0.99 4.60
N VAL A 118 25.32 0.85 3.50
CA VAL A 118 24.97 -0.06 2.41
C VAL A 118 24.95 -1.50 2.92
N GLN A 119 25.91 -1.89 3.76
CA GLN A 119 25.96 -3.23 4.33
C GLN A 119 24.79 -3.49 5.28
N ASN A 120 24.43 -2.53 6.13
CA ASN A 120 23.27 -2.62 7.00
C ASN A 120 21.97 -2.74 6.19
N LEU A 121 21.82 -1.95 5.13
CA LEU A 121 20.67 -2.04 4.22
C LEU A 121 20.59 -3.39 3.52
N LYS A 122 21.71 -3.96 3.08
CA LYS A 122 21.75 -5.31 2.48
C LYS A 122 21.25 -6.38 3.45
N VAL A 123 21.63 -6.30 4.73
CA VAL A 123 21.16 -7.24 5.76
C VAL A 123 19.66 -7.08 5.98
N LEU A 124 19.18 -5.86 6.20
CA LEU A 124 17.75 -5.58 6.40
C LEU A 124 16.91 -6.04 5.20
N LEU A 125 17.35 -5.74 3.98
CA LEU A 125 16.64 -6.14 2.76
C LEU A 125 16.58 -7.66 2.63
N ARG A 126 17.67 -8.35 2.95
CA ARG A 126 17.70 -9.83 2.93
C ARG A 126 16.71 -10.41 3.94
N ASP A 127 16.63 -9.85 5.13
CA ASP A 127 15.76 -10.38 6.19
C ASP A 127 14.28 -10.09 5.89
N VAL A 128 13.95 -8.88 5.41
CA VAL A 128 12.59 -8.54 4.95
C VAL A 128 12.17 -9.44 3.78
N LEU A 129 13.04 -9.63 2.79
CA LEU A 129 12.73 -10.46 1.62
C LEU A 129 12.51 -11.92 2.03
N LYS A 130 13.35 -12.47 2.92
CA LYS A 130 13.17 -13.83 3.46
C LYS A 130 11.85 -13.98 4.20
N ALA A 131 11.49 -13.01 5.04
CA ALA A 131 10.22 -13.02 5.77
C ALA A 131 9.03 -12.97 4.81
N GLN A 132 9.04 -12.04 3.85
CA GLN A 132 7.97 -11.90 2.85
C GLN A 132 7.82 -13.14 1.97
N ILE A 133 8.92 -13.71 1.48
CA ILE A 133 8.88 -14.96 0.71
C ILE A 133 8.34 -16.10 1.59
N GLY A 134 8.80 -16.18 2.85
CA GLY A 134 8.30 -17.17 3.80
C GLY A 134 6.80 -17.05 4.06
N ASP A 135 6.29 -15.84 4.27
CA ASP A 135 4.86 -15.57 4.47
C ASP A 135 4.05 -15.88 3.21
N HIS A 136 4.52 -15.46 2.05
CA HIS A 136 3.83 -15.71 0.78
C HIS A 136 3.76 -17.21 0.46
N LEU A 137 4.87 -17.94 0.64
CA LEU A 137 4.90 -19.39 0.43
C LEU A 137 4.01 -20.12 1.44
N ARG A 138 4.05 -19.73 2.72
CA ARG A 138 3.16 -20.30 3.74
C ARG A 138 1.70 -20.10 3.38
N HIS A 139 1.33 -18.89 2.96
CA HIS A 139 -0.03 -18.59 2.54
C HIS A 139 -0.45 -19.42 1.31
N HIS A 140 0.41 -19.47 0.28
CA HIS A 140 0.13 -20.23 -0.94
C HIS A 140 0.00 -21.74 -0.66
N VAL A 141 0.88 -22.31 0.16
CA VAL A 141 0.79 -23.71 0.60
C VAL A 141 -0.49 -23.95 1.39
N HIS A 142 -0.87 -23.03 2.28
CA HIS A 142 -2.12 -23.14 3.03
C HIS A 142 -3.34 -23.21 2.11
N LEU A 143 -3.40 -22.35 1.08
CA LEU A 143 -4.47 -22.36 0.09
C LEU A 143 -4.55 -23.70 -0.67
N ILE A 144 -3.40 -24.21 -1.14
CA ILE A 144 -3.34 -25.52 -1.81
C ILE A 144 -3.82 -26.64 -0.88
N ILE A 145 -3.37 -26.65 0.38
CA ILE A 145 -3.79 -27.64 1.36
C ILE A 145 -5.29 -27.55 1.58
N GLN A 146 -5.83 -26.34 1.77
CA GLN A 146 -7.25 -26.13 2.00
C GLN A 146 -8.11 -26.66 0.85
N GLU A 147 -7.70 -26.38 -0.39
CA GLU A 147 -8.37 -26.90 -1.59
C GLU A 147 -8.34 -28.43 -1.64
N LYS A 148 -7.15 -29.03 -1.43
CA LYS A 148 -6.98 -30.49 -1.45
C LYS A 148 -7.73 -31.18 -0.32
N VAL A 149 -7.79 -30.57 0.86
CA VAL A 149 -8.57 -31.07 1.99
C VAL A 149 -10.06 -31.01 1.66
N LYS A 150 -10.55 -29.89 1.10
CA LYS A 150 -11.95 -29.76 0.70
C LYS A 150 -12.36 -30.84 -0.31
N GLU A 151 -11.53 -31.07 -1.33
CA GLU A 151 -11.73 -32.11 -2.34
C GLU A 151 -11.79 -33.51 -1.69
N ARG A 152 -10.81 -33.85 -0.85
CA ARG A 152 -10.75 -35.15 -0.17
C ARG A 152 -11.88 -35.37 0.81
N VAL A 153 -12.25 -34.36 1.58
CA VAL A 153 -13.36 -34.45 2.54
C VAL A 153 -14.68 -34.64 1.79
N ALA A 154 -14.94 -33.89 0.71
CA ALA A 154 -16.15 -34.08 -0.09
C ALA A 154 -16.27 -35.51 -0.63
N ALA A 155 -15.19 -36.02 -1.25
CA ALA A 155 -15.16 -37.39 -1.77
C ALA A 155 -15.31 -38.42 -0.64
N HIS A 156 -14.70 -38.20 0.52
CA HIS A 156 -14.80 -39.12 1.65
C HIS A 156 -16.22 -39.13 2.24
N VAL A 157 -16.84 -37.96 2.40
CA VAL A 157 -18.21 -37.81 2.89
C VAL A 157 -19.19 -38.46 1.91
N GLU A 158 -19.05 -38.24 0.61
CA GLU A 158 -19.89 -38.89 -0.40
C GLU A 158 -19.77 -40.42 -0.33
N ASN A 159 -18.54 -40.94 -0.25
CA ASN A 159 -18.31 -42.37 -0.11
C ASN A 159 -18.92 -42.94 1.18
N GLN A 160 -18.78 -42.24 2.30
CA GLN A 160 -19.39 -42.66 3.56
C GLN A 160 -20.91 -42.58 3.50
N LEU A 161 -21.49 -41.54 2.90
CA LEU A 161 -22.93 -41.40 2.70
C LEU A 161 -23.48 -42.51 1.82
N ASN A 162 -22.76 -42.93 0.78
CA ASN A 162 -23.19 -44.03 -0.08
C ASN A 162 -23.08 -45.39 0.61
N LYS A 163 -22.09 -45.58 1.50
CA LYS A 163 -21.97 -46.79 2.33
C LYS A 163 -23.06 -46.88 3.40
N GLN A 164 -23.31 -45.78 4.11
CA GLN A 164 -24.26 -45.75 5.22
C GLN A 164 -25.72 -45.61 4.75
N PHE A 165 -25.95 -44.95 3.61
CA PHE A 165 -27.28 -44.79 3.01
C PHE A 165 -27.31 -45.37 1.59
N PRO A 166 -27.37 -46.71 1.47
CA PRO A 166 -27.49 -47.38 0.17
C PRO A 166 -28.68 -46.83 -0.64
N PRO A 167 -28.58 -46.80 -1.98
CA PRO A 167 -29.65 -46.29 -2.84
C PRO A 167 -30.97 -47.04 -2.62
N ALA A 168 -30.91 -48.34 -2.36
CA ALA A 168 -32.07 -49.17 -2.03
C ALA A 168 -32.85 -48.64 -0.81
N LEU A 169 -32.14 -48.17 0.23
CA LEU A 169 -32.78 -47.60 1.42
C LEU A 169 -33.43 -46.24 1.11
N ARG A 170 -32.80 -45.42 0.27
CA ARG A 170 -33.36 -44.13 -0.16
C ARG A 170 -34.63 -44.32 -0.98
N GLU A 171 -34.62 -45.30 -1.89
CA GLU A 171 -35.79 -45.69 -2.67
C GLU A 171 -36.90 -46.26 -1.79
N GLN A 172 -36.56 -47.07 -0.78
CA GLN A 172 -37.52 -47.59 0.18
C GLN A 172 -38.19 -46.46 0.96
N VAL A 173 -37.41 -45.49 1.46
CA VAL A 173 -37.95 -44.30 2.14
C VAL A 173 -38.85 -43.49 1.20
N ALA A 174 -38.45 -43.29 -0.06
CA ALA A 174 -39.28 -42.59 -1.04
C ALA A 174 -40.59 -43.34 -1.31
N ARG A 175 -40.55 -44.67 -1.44
CA ARG A 175 -41.73 -45.53 -1.62
C ARG A 175 -42.66 -45.42 -0.42
N HIS A 176 -42.14 -45.53 0.80
CA HIS A 176 -42.94 -45.44 2.02
C HIS A 176 -43.56 -44.04 2.18
N LYS A 177 -42.84 -42.97 1.83
CA LYS A 177 -43.39 -41.61 1.82
C LYS A 177 -44.57 -41.48 0.85
N ARG A 178 -44.46 -42.03 -0.36
CA ARG A 178 -45.58 -42.05 -1.33
C ARG A 178 -46.76 -42.86 -0.81
N GLN A 179 -46.49 -44.03 -0.21
CA GLN A 179 -47.53 -44.86 0.41
C GLN A 179 -48.25 -44.11 1.54
N LEU A 180 -47.52 -43.45 2.43
CA LEU A 180 -48.10 -42.66 3.52
C LEU A 180 -48.92 -41.48 2.99
N GLN A 181 -48.48 -40.83 1.91
CA GLN A 181 -49.27 -39.79 1.25
C GLN A 181 -50.58 -40.35 0.69
N GLY A 182 -50.54 -41.51 0.02
CA GLY A 182 -51.74 -42.18 -0.48
C GLY A 182 -52.70 -42.60 0.65
N VAL A 183 -52.18 -43.12 1.76
CA VAL A 183 -52.99 -43.47 2.93
C VAL A 183 -53.60 -42.21 3.55
N LYS A 184 -52.83 -41.13 3.69
CA LYS A 184 -53.32 -39.86 4.22
C LYS A 184 -54.44 -39.28 3.35
N GLN A 185 -54.26 -39.33 2.02
CA GLN A 185 -55.29 -38.92 1.06
C GLN A 185 -56.54 -39.78 1.20
N SER A 186 -56.40 -41.10 1.19
CA SER A 186 -57.52 -42.04 1.33
C SER A 186 -58.28 -41.84 2.64
N LEU A 187 -57.58 -41.56 3.74
CA LEU A 187 -58.18 -41.27 5.03
C LEU A 187 -58.92 -39.93 5.02
N TRP A 188 -58.33 -38.89 4.42
CA TRP A 188 -58.98 -37.59 4.26
C TRP A 188 -60.26 -37.72 3.45
N ASP A 189 -60.20 -38.38 2.29
CA ASP A 189 -61.35 -38.58 1.41
C ASP A 189 -62.43 -39.43 2.09
N SER A 190 -62.04 -40.46 2.84
CA SER A 190 -62.98 -41.28 3.61
C SER A 190 -63.68 -40.47 4.71
N ASN A 191 -62.94 -39.58 5.39
CA ASN A 191 -63.52 -38.70 6.40
C ASN A 191 -64.45 -37.65 5.78
N ALA A 192 -64.02 -37.00 4.70
CA ALA A 192 -64.84 -36.05 3.95
C ALA A 192 -66.13 -36.72 3.44
N ARG A 193 -66.05 -37.93 2.86
CA ARG A 193 -67.23 -38.72 2.46
C ARG A 193 -68.15 -39.02 3.63
N ARG A 194 -67.58 -39.43 4.78
CA ARG A 194 -68.36 -39.71 5.99
C ARG A 194 -69.10 -38.46 6.49
N GLN A 195 -68.43 -37.31 6.51
CA GLN A 195 -69.02 -36.03 6.94
C GLN A 195 -70.10 -35.59 5.95
N ASN A 196 -69.83 -35.66 4.66
CA ASN A 196 -70.78 -35.29 3.61
C ASN A 196 -72.01 -36.21 3.60
N ALA A 197 -71.88 -37.49 3.97
CA ALA A 197 -73.00 -38.43 4.04
C ALA A 197 -73.95 -38.18 5.23
N ILE A 198 -73.54 -37.41 6.23
CA ILE A 198 -74.39 -37.03 7.37
C ILE A 198 -75.34 -35.89 6.99
N LEU A 199 -74.97 -35.09 5.98
CA LEU A 199 -75.76 -33.95 5.52
C LEU A 199 -77.11 -34.42 4.95
N LYS A 200 -78.19 -33.79 5.39
CA LYS A 200 -79.55 -34.06 4.93
C LYS A 200 -80.06 -32.96 4.00
N ASP A 201 -81.11 -33.24 3.24
CA ASP A 201 -81.70 -32.33 2.24
C ASP A 201 -82.11 -30.95 2.79
N HIS A 202 -82.41 -30.82 4.08
CA HIS A 202 -82.78 -29.55 4.70
C HIS A 202 -81.57 -28.73 5.22
N GLN A 203 -80.37 -29.27 5.16
CA GLN A 203 -79.12 -28.65 5.65
C GLN A 203 -78.31 -28.03 4.51
N LEU A 204 -78.97 -27.28 3.62
CA LEU A 204 -78.35 -26.73 2.41
C LEU A 204 -77.18 -25.76 2.66
N GLU A 205 -77.18 -25.11 3.82
CA GLU A 205 -76.18 -24.12 4.23
C GLU A 205 -74.95 -24.73 4.93
N GLU A 206 -75.00 -26.02 5.27
CA GLU A 206 -73.88 -26.68 5.94
C GLU A 206 -72.68 -26.86 4.99
N PRO A 207 -71.44 -26.67 5.48
CA PRO A 207 -70.26 -26.68 4.64
C PRO A 207 -69.91 -28.10 4.18
N LEU A 208 -69.74 -28.27 2.87
CA LEU A 208 -69.29 -29.51 2.26
C LEU A 208 -67.79 -29.68 2.45
N GLN A 209 -67.37 -30.89 2.82
CA GLN A 209 -65.95 -31.20 3.03
C GLN A 209 -65.30 -31.59 1.71
N PRO A 210 -64.22 -30.91 1.30
CA PRO A 210 -63.56 -31.15 0.02
C PRO A 210 -62.77 -32.44 0.00
N LEU A 211 -62.82 -33.12 -1.15
CA LEU A 211 -61.95 -34.24 -1.46
C LEU A 211 -60.56 -33.74 -1.89
N MET A 212 -59.53 -34.57 -1.71
CA MET A 212 -58.16 -34.24 -2.08
C MET A 212 -57.87 -34.73 -3.50
N LYS A 213 -57.31 -33.87 -4.34
CA LYS A 213 -56.88 -34.19 -5.71
C LYS A 213 -55.71 -35.19 -5.72
N PRO A 214 -55.45 -35.91 -6.83
CA PRO A 214 -54.25 -36.76 -6.95
C PRO A 214 -52.94 -35.99 -6.71
N ASP A 215 -52.93 -34.68 -7.00
CA ASP A 215 -51.79 -33.79 -6.72
C ASP A 215 -51.62 -33.43 -5.23
N GLY A 216 -52.55 -33.87 -4.37
CA GLY A 216 -52.57 -33.60 -2.93
C GLY A 216 -53.14 -32.23 -2.53
N GLY A 217 -53.54 -31.41 -3.50
CA GLY A 217 -54.23 -30.14 -3.27
C GLY A 217 -55.76 -30.28 -3.23
N ILE A 218 -56.45 -29.20 -2.87
CA ILE A 218 -57.91 -29.10 -2.96
C ILE A 218 -58.24 -28.25 -4.21
N SER A 219 -59.28 -28.61 -4.95
CA SER A 219 -59.73 -27.78 -6.09
C SER A 219 -60.31 -26.45 -5.60
N TRP A 220 -59.95 -25.36 -6.27
CA TRP A 220 -60.46 -24.02 -5.96
C TRP A 220 -61.94 -23.86 -6.34
N ILE A 221 -62.41 -24.67 -7.29
CA ILE A 221 -63.78 -24.68 -7.82
C ILE A 221 -64.69 -25.58 -6.98
N PHE A 222 -64.14 -26.28 -5.98
CA PHE A 222 -64.94 -27.18 -5.15
C PHE A 222 -66.00 -26.38 -4.36
N PRO A 223 -67.29 -26.76 -4.47
CA PRO A 223 -68.38 -26.03 -3.82
C PRO A 223 -68.25 -26.10 -2.30
N LYS A 224 -68.42 -24.96 -1.64
CA LYS A 224 -68.28 -24.87 -0.18
C LYS A 224 -69.54 -25.32 0.55
N ARG A 225 -70.71 -25.25 -0.08
CA ARG A 225 -72.02 -25.63 0.50
C ARG A 225 -72.80 -26.55 -0.44
N LEU A 226 -73.79 -27.24 0.10
CA LEU A 226 -74.67 -28.13 -0.68
C LEU A 226 -75.48 -27.35 -1.72
N ALA A 227 -75.95 -26.13 -1.38
CA ALA A 227 -76.64 -25.25 -2.31
C ALA A 227 -75.78 -24.87 -3.53
N ASP A 228 -74.49 -24.60 -3.31
CA ASP A 228 -73.54 -24.26 -4.37
C ASP A 228 -73.31 -25.45 -5.30
N LEU A 229 -73.27 -26.67 -4.75
CA LEU A 229 -73.13 -27.90 -5.53
C LEU A 229 -74.32 -28.13 -6.49
N PHE A 230 -75.55 -27.81 -6.06
CA PHE A 230 -76.74 -27.90 -6.92
C PHE A 230 -76.87 -26.74 -7.91
N SER A 231 -76.19 -25.62 -7.64
CA SER A 231 -76.20 -24.43 -8.50
C SER A 231 -75.04 -24.41 -9.50
N LEU A 232 -74.24 -25.47 -9.54
CA LEU A 232 -73.00 -25.53 -10.29
C LEU A 232 -73.26 -25.70 -11.79
N ASP A 233 -72.63 -24.85 -12.61
CA ASP A 233 -72.85 -24.87 -14.06
C ASP A 233 -72.28 -26.15 -14.69
N ALA A 234 -72.89 -26.62 -15.78
CA ALA A 234 -72.43 -27.83 -16.48
C ALA A 234 -70.94 -27.78 -16.89
N LYS A 235 -70.42 -26.58 -17.19
CA LYS A 235 -69.00 -26.37 -17.51
C LYS A 235 -68.09 -26.56 -16.29
N GLU A 236 -68.49 -26.02 -15.14
CA GLU A 236 -67.74 -26.13 -13.88
C GLU A 236 -67.78 -27.57 -13.36
N ALA A 237 -68.91 -28.25 -13.53
CA ALA A 237 -69.06 -29.66 -13.15
C ALA A 237 -68.15 -30.56 -13.99
N LEU A 238 -68.07 -30.31 -15.31
CA LEU A 238 -67.12 -31.01 -16.19
C LEU A 238 -65.67 -30.73 -15.80
N GLN A 239 -65.35 -29.50 -15.44
CA GLN A 239 -64.00 -29.13 -14.99
C GLN A 239 -63.64 -29.83 -13.67
N LEU A 240 -64.56 -29.93 -12.72
CA LEU A 240 -64.36 -30.70 -11.49
C LEU A 240 -64.17 -32.19 -11.80
N CYS A 241 -64.98 -32.77 -12.69
CA CYS A 241 -64.78 -34.17 -13.09
C CYS A 241 -63.38 -34.40 -13.70
N GLN A 242 -62.88 -33.47 -14.53
CA GLN A 242 -61.53 -33.53 -15.07
C GLN A 242 -60.45 -33.39 -13.98
N GLU A 243 -60.59 -32.44 -13.06
CA GLU A 243 -59.60 -32.20 -11.99
C GLU A 243 -59.48 -33.37 -10.99
N TYR A 244 -60.55 -34.13 -10.80
CA TYR A 244 -60.56 -35.31 -9.91
C TYR A 244 -60.41 -36.64 -10.66
N ASP A 245 -60.06 -36.60 -11.95
CA ASP A 245 -59.84 -37.78 -12.80
C ASP A 245 -61.06 -38.75 -12.81
N LEU A 246 -62.26 -38.18 -12.80
CA LEU A 246 -63.52 -38.92 -12.88
C LEU A 246 -63.87 -39.16 -14.36
N PRO A 247 -64.37 -40.35 -14.72
CA PRO A 247 -64.77 -40.62 -16.10
C PRO A 247 -65.96 -39.75 -16.48
N VAL A 248 -65.73 -38.82 -17.41
CA VAL A 248 -66.80 -38.07 -18.08
C VAL A 248 -67.45 -38.99 -19.11
N GLY A 249 -68.68 -39.42 -18.83
CA GLY A 249 -69.49 -40.16 -19.80
C GLY A 249 -69.69 -39.30 -21.05
N THR A 250 -69.07 -39.71 -22.15
CA THR A 250 -69.30 -39.16 -23.49
C THR A 250 -70.68 -39.53 -24.01
#